data_AF-A0A2E3V7B6-F1
#
_entry.id   AF-A0A2E3V7B6-F1
#
_cell.length_a   1.000
_cell.length_b   1.000
_cell.length_c   1.000
_cell.angle_alpha   90.00
_cell.angle_beta   90.00
_cell.angle_gamma   90.00
#
_symmetry.space_group_name_H-M   'P 1'
#
loop_
_entity.id
_entity.type
_entity.pdbx_description
1 polymer ?
#
loop_
_entity_poly.entity_id
_entity_poly.type
_entity_poly.pdbx_seq_one_letter_code
_entity_poly.pdbx_strand_id
1 'polypeptide(L)' 'MVLKNEEKINSISGLEFKKAFFGVWLSDNPVQENLKKAMLGE' A
#
# COMPACT_ATOMS: atom_id res chain seq x y z
N MET A 1 -2.18 9.07 0.09
CA MET A 1 -1.94 10.37 0.75
C MET A 1 -0.53 10.31 1.29
N VAL A 2 0.24 11.37 1.11
CA VAL A 2 1.62 11.44 1.60
C VAL A 2 1.63 12.28 2.86
N LEU A 3 2.22 11.73 3.92
CA LEU A 3 2.42 12.37 5.20
C LEU A 3 3.91 12.59 5.42
N LYS A 4 4.30 13.72 5.99
CA LYS A 4 5.66 13.97 6.49
C LYS A 4 5.54 14.56 7.88
N ASN A 5 6.16 13.91 8.86
CA ASN A 5 6.08 14.33 10.27
C ASN A 5 4.63 14.56 10.70
N GLU A 6 3.75 13.60 10.39
CA GLU A 6 2.31 13.63 10.67
C GLU A 6 1.50 14.71 9.90
N GLU A 7 2.16 15.56 9.11
CA GLU A 7 1.51 16.58 8.28
C GLU A 7 1.17 16.05 6.88
N LYS A 8 -0.05 16.34 6.42
CA LYS A 8 -0.49 16.03 5.06
C LYS A 8 0.15 16.97 4.04
N ILE A 9 1.06 16.44 3.23
CA ILE A 9 1.74 17.22 2.20
C ILE A 9 1.08 17.09 0.82
N ASN A 10 0.51 15.93 0.47
CA ASN A 10 -0.10 15.73 -0.85
C ASN A 10 -1.02 14.50 -0.92
N SER A 11 -1.79 14.39 -1.99
CA SER A 11 -2.51 13.18 -2.40
C SER A 11 -2.19 12.85 -3.85
N ILE A 12 -1.66 11.65 -4.09
CA ILE A 12 -1.43 11.12 -5.43
C ILE A 12 -2.74 10.47 -5.91
N SER A 13 -3.31 11.02 -6.98
CA SER A 13 -4.46 10.45 -7.70
C SER A 13 -4.01 9.40 -8.71
N GLY A 14 -4.93 8.53 -9.12
CA GLY A 14 -4.69 7.52 -10.15
C GLY A 14 -4.88 6.10 -9.64
N LEU A 15 -5.66 5.31 -10.37
CA LEU A 15 -5.94 3.91 -10.03
C LEU A 15 -4.71 3.02 -10.23
N GLU A 16 -3.97 3.24 -11.32
CA GLU A 16 -2.79 2.44 -11.66
C GLU A 16 -1.68 2.56 -10.62
N PHE A 17 -1.42 3.77 -10.13
CA PHE A 17 -0.48 3.97 -9.02
C PHE A 17 -0.93 3.22 -7.75
N LYS A 18 -2.21 3.30 -7.40
CA LYS A 18 -2.75 2.58 -6.23
C LYS A 18 -2.61 1.07 -6.38
N LYS A 19 -2.92 0.52 -7.56
CA LYS A 19 -2.74 -0.91 -7.84
C LYS A 19 -1.28 -1.33 -7.71
N ALA A 20 -0.34 -0.60 -8.31
CA ALA A 20 1.08 -0.90 -8.21
C ALA A 20 1.58 -0.82 -6.76
N PHE A 21 1.18 0.23 -6.03
CA PHE A 21 1.52 0.40 -4.62
C PHE A 21 1.02 -0.76 -3.76
N PHE A 22 -0.27 -1.09 -3.82
CA PHE A 22 -0.81 -2.22 -3.05
C PHE A 22 -0.29 -3.57 -3.54
N GLY A 23 0.08 -3.70 -4.83
CA GLY A 23 0.66 -4.91 -5.40
C GLY A 23 1.95 -5.35 -4.72
N VAL A 24 2.72 -4.44 -4.13
CA VAL A 24 3.94 -4.78 -3.35
C VAL A 24 3.61 -5.71 -2.17
N TRP A 25 2.41 -5.61 -1.61
CA TRP A 25 2.00 -6.37 -0.43
C TRP A 25 0.82 -7.33 -0.66
N LEU A 26 -0.04 -7.06 -1.64
CA LEU A 26 -1.24 -7.88 -1.91
C LEU A 26 -1.13 -8.75 -3.17
N SER A 27 -0.03 -8.69 -3.92
CA SER A 27 0.18 -9.59 -5.07
C SER A 27 0.46 -11.03 -4.66
N ASP A 28 0.61 -11.91 -5.64
CA ASP A 28 0.95 -13.32 -5.44
C ASP A 28 2.36 -13.53 -4.91
N ASN A 29 3.27 -12.58 -5.15
CA ASN A 29 4.64 -12.60 -4.62
C ASN A 29 4.90 -11.32 -3.80
N PRO A 30 4.30 -11.21 -2.59
CA PRO A 30 4.41 -10.03 -1.77
C PRO A 30 5.80 -9.96 -1.13
N VAL A 31 6.30 -8.75 -0.85
CA VAL A 31 7.58 -8.58 -0.15
C VAL A 31 7.54 -9.11 1.30
N GLN A 32 6.34 -9.20 1.89
CA GLN A 32 6.08 -9.68 3.25
C GLN A 32 4.74 -10.43 3.32
N GLU A 33 4.79 -11.76 3.41
CA GLU A 33 3.59 -12.62 3.44
C GLU A 33 2.74 -12.44 4.71
N ASN A 34 3.37 -12.27 5.86
CA ASN A 34 2.67 -12.05 7.12
C ASN A 34 1.87 -10.74 7.12
N LEU A 35 2.43 -9.68 6.52
CA LEU A 35 1.75 -8.41 6.36
C LEU A 35 0.56 -8.55 5.41
N LYS A 36 0.69 -9.30 4.31
CA LYS A 36 -0.44 -9.65 3.43
C LYS A 36 -1.58 -10.30 4.22
N LYS A 37 -1.29 -11.32 5.02
CA LYS A 37 -2.29 -12.02 5.85
C LYS A 37 -2.98 -11.09 6.84
N ALA A 38 -2.21 -10.29 7.59
CA ALA A 38 -2.74 -9.31 8.53
C ALA A 38 -3.66 -8.27 7.86
N MET A 39 -3.34 -7.84 6.64
CA MET A 39 -4.18 -6.91 5.86
C MET A 39 -5.47 -7.56 5.35
N LEU A 40 -5.47 -8.88 5.15
CA LEU A 40 -6.64 -9.66 4.72
C LEU A 40 -7.48 -10.19 5.91
N GLY A 41 -6.96 -10.12 7.13
CA GLY A 41 -7.60 -10.66 8.33
C GLY A 41 -7.49 -12.17 8.46
N GLU A 42 -6.43 -12.76 7.90
CA GLU A 42 -6.11 -14.20 7.92
C GLU A 42 -5.11 -14.58 9.03
#